data_AF-A0A5J5NLK8-F1
#
_entry.id   AF-A0A5J5NLK8-F1
#
_cell.length_a   1.000
_cell.length_b   1.000
_cell.length_c   1.000
_cell.angle_alpha   90.00
_cell.angle_beta   90.00
_cell.angle_gamma   90.00
#
_symmetry.space_group_name_H-M   'P 1'
#
loop_
_entity.id
_entity.type
_entity.pdbx_description
1 polymer ?
#
loop_
_entity_poly.entity_id
_entity_poly.type
_entity_poly.pdbx_seq_one_letter_code
_entity_poly.pdbx_strand_id
1 'polypeptide(L)'
;MILKYIPLDEGMMIMDEAIVKAKKIIEGYPETKFSGEEYQRFYECVYFMCTYHSSNEKTMQLYEKFRNSLEESIFSTVLPTLVNKQGANLLREFVVIWSNYKLMARWLCRFFEYLDRFFIPQHIELESLNGISFSCFRDLVFKKLYCRLIEAALTLINQEREGQQIDCVLLKNGLDIFVEISDYKGVNYYEDFERIMLTEISGYYSRLASEWLLHDSSAEYVQKVFWCLNREKQRARQYLHPDTEVKIVQVVRYHLLDQIANKLMEKRQAENSGMVTVYQEILSKCAGMSLQEGSSSTSPEEWLSTLIANSAHIC
;
A
#
# COMPACT_ATOMS: atom_id res chain seq x y z
N MET A 1 26.56 39.38 19.10
CA MET A 1 25.18 39.02 18.69
C MET A 1 24.30 39.23 19.91
N ILE A 2 23.39 40.21 19.89
CA ILE A 2 22.48 40.43 21.02
C ILE A 2 21.41 39.33 20.93
N LEU A 3 21.37 38.43 21.91
CA LEU A 3 20.29 37.46 22.03
C LEU A 3 18.99 38.23 22.22
N LYS A 4 18.08 38.13 21.25
CA LYS A 4 16.76 38.74 21.35
C LYS A 4 15.91 37.89 22.29
N TYR A 5 15.36 38.51 23.34
CA TYR A 5 14.37 37.84 24.19
C TYR A 5 13.02 37.80 23.47
N ILE A 6 12.42 36.61 23.41
CA ILE A 6 11.03 36.41 22.99
C ILE A 6 10.31 35.71 24.16
N PRO A 7 9.33 36.36 24.81
CA PRO A 7 8.45 35.72 25.79
C PRO A 7 7.76 34.50 25.18
N LEU A 8 7.51 33.47 25.99
CA LEU A 8 6.92 32.22 25.52
C LEU A 8 5.57 32.44 24.82
N ASP A 9 4.69 33.23 25.43
CA ASP A 9 3.35 33.51 24.89
C ASP A 9 3.44 34.21 23.52
N GLU A 10 4.34 35.20 23.40
CA GLU A 10 4.56 35.91 22.14
C GLU A 10 5.11 34.96 21.06
N GLY A 11 6.08 34.13 21.41
CA GLY A 11 6.65 33.17 20.46
C GLY A 11 5.65 32.07 20.05
N MET A 12 4.80 31.61 20.97
CA MET A 12 3.71 30.68 20.66
C MET A 12 2.72 31.29 19.67
N MET A 13 2.35 32.57 19.82
CA MET A 13 1.50 33.27 18.86
C MET A 13 2.15 33.38 17.47
N ILE A 14 3.45 33.68 17.40
CA ILE A 14 4.19 33.72 16.14
C ILE A 14 4.18 32.33 15.46
N MET A 15 4.35 31.27 16.24
CA MET A 15 4.28 29.91 15.71
C MET A 15 2.88 29.53 15.26
N ASP A 16 1.83 30.01 15.94
CA ASP A 16 0.44 29.82 15.49
C ASP A 16 0.18 30.45 14.13
N GLU A 17 0.75 31.62 13.82
CA GLU A 17 0.70 32.19 12.46
C GLU A 17 1.29 31.24 11.41
N ALA A 18 2.45 30.63 11.72
CA ALA A 18 3.13 29.69 10.84
C ALA A 18 2.29 28.41 10.64
N ILE A 19 1.71 27.87 11.72
CA ILE A 19 0.89 26.67 11.72
C ILE A 19 -0.40 26.89 10.94
N VAL A 20 -1.11 28.00 11.18
CA VAL A 20 -2.33 28.37 10.44
C VAL A 20 -2.02 28.51 8.95
N LYS A 21 -0.90 29.13 8.59
CA LYS A 21 -0.49 29.22 7.19
C LYS A 21 -0.16 27.84 6.60
N ALA A 22 0.57 27.00 7.33
CA ALA A 22 0.91 25.65 6.88
C ALA A 22 -0.33 24.77 6.70
N LYS A 23 -1.34 24.93 7.57
CA LYS A 23 -2.61 24.20 7.52
C LYS A 23 -3.38 24.42 6.21
N LYS A 24 -3.23 25.58 5.55
CA LYS A 24 -3.82 25.82 4.22
C LYS A 24 -3.41 24.77 3.18
N ILE A 25 -2.21 24.19 3.31
CA ILE A 25 -1.72 23.13 2.42
C ILE A 25 -2.64 21.91 2.48
N ILE A 26 -3.03 21.49 3.68
CA ILE A 26 -3.93 20.33 3.86
C ILE A 26 -5.40 20.67 3.60
N GLU A 27 -5.78 21.95 3.67
CA GLU A 27 -7.11 22.46 3.30
C GLU A 27 -7.33 22.58 1.78
N GLY A 28 -6.33 22.21 0.96
CA GLY A 28 -6.45 22.18 -0.50
C GLY A 28 -5.71 23.29 -1.24
N TYR A 29 -4.82 24.01 -0.58
CA TYR A 29 -3.96 25.05 -1.19
C TYR A 29 -2.48 24.63 -1.17
N PRO A 30 -2.08 23.55 -1.89
CA PRO A 30 -0.72 23.00 -1.85
C PRO A 30 0.36 23.95 -2.39
N GLU A 31 -0.03 24.96 -3.17
CA GLU A 31 0.83 26.04 -3.64
C GLU A 31 1.19 27.06 -2.54
N THR A 32 0.65 26.91 -1.33
CA THR A 32 1.04 27.73 -0.19
C THR A 32 2.54 27.60 0.06
N LYS A 33 3.26 28.71 -0.16
CA LYS A 33 4.70 28.81 0.03
C LYS A 33 5.02 29.73 1.20
N PHE A 34 6.19 29.49 1.77
CA PHE A 34 6.83 30.38 2.72
C PHE A 34 7.98 31.11 2.04
N SER A 35 8.04 32.43 2.21
CA SER A 35 9.17 33.22 1.73
C SER A 35 10.42 32.94 2.58
N GLY A 36 11.59 33.36 2.09
CA GLY A 36 12.82 33.29 2.88
C GLY A 36 12.72 34.06 4.20
N GLU A 37 12.06 35.22 4.17
CA GLU A 37 11.82 36.07 5.34
C GLU A 37 10.88 35.40 6.35
N GLU A 38 9.81 34.77 5.88
CA GLU A 38 8.89 34.03 6.76
C GLU A 38 9.57 32.82 7.39
N TYR A 39 10.32 32.05 6.60
CA TYR A 39 11.10 30.93 7.12
C TYR A 39 12.09 31.39 8.18
N GLN A 40 12.86 32.45 7.91
CA GLN A 40 13.81 33.01 8.87
C GLN A 40 13.11 33.47 10.14
N ARG A 41 12.00 34.21 10.03
CA ARG A 41 11.21 34.69 11.17
C ARG A 41 10.76 33.54 12.08
N PHE A 42 10.18 32.48 11.50
CA PHE A 42 9.67 31.36 12.29
C PHE A 42 10.79 30.50 12.89
N TYR A 43 11.86 30.24 12.13
CA TYR A 43 13.02 29.52 12.64
C TYR A 43 13.72 30.29 13.77
N GLU A 44 13.97 31.59 13.59
CA GLU A 44 14.58 32.44 14.62
C GLU A 44 13.72 32.52 15.88
N CYS A 45 12.39 32.53 15.73
CA CYS A 45 11.47 32.50 16.86
C CYS A 45 11.71 31.25 17.73
N VAL A 46 11.73 30.05 17.13
CA VAL A 46 12.02 28.81 17.86
C VAL A 46 13.43 28.84 18.46
N TYR A 47 14.43 29.25 17.66
CA TYR A 47 15.82 29.37 18.11
C TYR A 47 15.97 30.26 19.36
N PHE A 48 15.40 31.47 19.35
CA PHE A 48 15.51 32.40 20.48
C PHE A 48 14.74 31.90 21.70
N MET A 49 13.58 31.27 21.52
CA MET A 49 12.85 30.66 22.63
C MET A 49 13.62 29.50 23.28
N CYS A 50 14.39 28.73 22.51
CA CYS A 50 15.21 27.63 23.04
C CYS A 50 16.51 28.12 23.70
N THR A 51 17.11 29.21 23.20
CA THR A 51 18.44 29.66 23.62
C THR A 51 18.42 30.73 24.71
N TYR A 52 17.37 31.54 24.80
CA TYR A 52 17.28 32.61 25.81
C TYR A 52 16.72 32.07 27.14
N HIS A 53 17.53 32.13 28.21
CA HIS A 53 17.22 31.49 29.50
C HIS A 53 16.73 30.04 29.33
N SER A 54 17.57 29.22 28.68
CA SER A 54 17.29 27.83 28.35
C SER A 54 16.74 27.07 29.56
N SER A 55 15.45 26.80 29.57
CA SER A 55 14.84 25.81 30.44
C SER A 55 14.34 24.65 29.60
N ASN A 56 14.65 23.44 30.04
CA ASN A 56 14.19 22.23 29.37
C ASN A 56 12.65 22.22 29.31
N GLU A 57 11.97 22.76 30.32
CA GLU A 57 10.52 22.89 30.35
C GLU A 57 9.95 23.72 29.19
N LYS A 58 10.51 24.90 28.87
CA LYS A 58 10.02 25.72 27.75
C LYS A 58 10.30 25.06 26.40
N THR A 59 11.45 24.42 26.27
CA THR A 59 11.83 23.72 25.04
C THR A 59 10.97 22.48 24.82
N MET A 60 10.62 21.76 25.89
CA MET A 60 9.62 20.69 25.87
C MET A 60 8.25 21.20 25.42
N GLN A 61 7.80 22.39 25.89
CA GLN A 61 6.53 22.96 25.43
C GLN A 61 6.51 23.23 23.92
N LEU A 62 7.65 23.60 23.32
CA LEU A 62 7.76 23.76 21.86
C LEU A 62 7.71 22.41 21.12
N TYR A 63 8.34 21.38 21.68
CA TYR A 63 8.26 20.02 21.16
C TYR A 63 6.81 19.49 21.20
N GLU A 64 6.10 19.69 22.31
CA GLU A 64 4.67 19.34 22.41
C GLU A 64 3.80 20.20 21.49
N LYS A 65 4.11 21.49 21.34
CA LYS A 65 3.41 22.37 20.39
C LYS A 65 3.50 21.82 18.96
N PHE A 66 4.67 21.34 18.54
CA PHE A 66 4.85 20.71 17.24
C PHE A 66 3.94 19.49 17.06
N ARG A 67 3.95 18.56 18.01
CA ARG A 67 3.07 17.38 18.01
C ARG A 67 1.60 17.77 17.95
N ASN A 68 1.16 18.63 18.85
CA ASN A 68 -0.23 19.07 18.95
C ASN A 68 -0.73 19.72 17.66
N SER A 69 0.15 20.47 16.96
CA SER A 69 -0.18 21.11 15.69
C SER A 69 -0.47 20.10 14.58
N LEU A 70 0.30 19.00 14.53
CA LEU A 70 0.07 17.90 13.59
C LEU A 70 -1.25 17.18 13.91
N GLU A 71 -1.49 16.85 15.18
CA GLU A 71 -2.69 16.16 15.63
C GLU A 71 -3.95 16.99 15.38
N GLU A 72 -3.93 18.28 15.73
CA GLU A 72 -5.04 19.19 15.48
C GLU A 72 -5.36 19.29 13.98
N SER A 73 -4.34 19.41 13.15
CA SER A 73 -4.47 19.43 11.68
C SER A 73 -5.11 18.13 11.15
N ILE A 74 -4.76 16.98 11.76
CA ILE A 74 -5.37 15.69 11.43
C ILE A 74 -6.84 15.65 11.83
N PHE A 75 -7.16 16.02 13.07
CA PHE A 75 -8.53 15.91 13.60
C PHE A 75 -9.50 16.91 12.97
N SER A 76 -9.03 18.12 12.67
CA SER A 76 -9.88 19.19 12.14
C SER A 76 -10.06 19.14 10.61
N THR A 77 -9.11 18.59 9.86
CA THR A 77 -9.14 18.64 8.39
C THR A 77 -9.01 17.27 7.73
N VAL A 78 -8.01 16.45 8.11
CA VAL A 78 -7.73 15.17 7.43
C VAL A 78 -8.84 14.15 7.65
N LEU A 79 -9.17 13.86 8.91
CA LEU A 79 -10.16 12.83 9.24
C LEU A 79 -11.57 13.17 8.72
N PRO A 80 -12.09 14.41 8.88
CA PRO A 80 -13.39 14.79 8.32
C PRO A 80 -13.48 14.61 6.80
N THR A 81 -12.39 14.87 6.08
CA THR A 81 -12.36 14.71 4.61
C THR A 81 -12.40 13.25 4.17
N LEU A 82 -11.83 12.34 4.96
CA LEU A 82 -11.68 10.92 4.60
C LEU A 82 -12.81 10.03 5.13
N VAL A 83 -13.43 10.36 6.28
CA VAL A 83 -14.30 9.43 7.02
C VAL A 83 -15.48 8.90 6.18
N ASN A 84 -16.07 9.74 5.33
CA ASN A 84 -17.26 9.42 4.52
C ASN A 84 -16.95 8.91 3.10
N LYS A 85 -15.68 8.80 2.70
CA LYS A 85 -15.27 8.41 1.34
C LYS A 85 -15.10 6.89 1.24
N GLN A 86 -15.46 6.23 0.15
CA GLN A 86 -15.27 4.77 -0.01
C GLN A 86 -14.62 4.42 -1.34
N GLY A 87 -14.08 3.20 -1.44
CA GLY A 87 -13.52 2.64 -2.67
C GLY A 87 -12.45 3.52 -3.32
N ALA A 88 -12.48 3.63 -4.64
CA ALA A 88 -11.52 4.42 -5.42
C ALA A 88 -11.50 5.92 -5.01
N ASN A 89 -12.63 6.47 -4.56
CA ASN A 89 -12.69 7.86 -4.11
C ASN A 89 -11.96 8.05 -2.77
N LEU A 90 -12.04 7.08 -1.86
CA LEU A 90 -11.25 7.09 -0.63
C LEU A 90 -9.75 7.08 -0.96
N LEU A 91 -9.33 6.17 -1.85
CA LEU A 91 -7.92 6.04 -2.23
C LEU A 91 -7.38 7.32 -2.87
N ARG A 92 -8.17 7.96 -3.75
CA ARG A 92 -7.80 9.23 -4.41
C ARG A 92 -7.58 10.36 -3.42
N GLU A 93 -8.55 10.59 -2.54
CA GLU A 93 -8.45 11.64 -1.51
C GLU A 93 -7.32 11.34 -0.53
N PHE A 94 -7.14 10.08 -0.17
CA PHE A 94 -6.07 9.64 0.73
C PHE A 94 -4.69 9.94 0.15
N VAL A 95 -4.43 9.64 -1.12
CA VAL A 95 -3.16 9.94 -1.80
C VAL A 95 -2.88 11.45 -1.82
N VAL A 96 -3.88 12.27 -2.14
CA VAL A 96 -3.74 13.73 -2.17
C VAL A 96 -3.45 14.28 -0.78
N ILE A 97 -4.24 13.88 0.22
CA ILE A 97 -4.09 14.34 1.60
C ILE A 97 -2.75 13.93 2.19
N TRP A 98 -2.27 12.70 1.92
CA TRP A 98 -0.94 12.28 2.37
C TRP A 98 0.16 13.16 1.81
N SER A 99 0.11 13.49 0.51
CA SER A 99 1.09 14.38 -0.12
C SER A 99 1.07 15.79 0.50
N ASN A 100 -0.12 16.35 0.70
CA ASN A 100 -0.30 17.66 1.32
C ASN A 100 0.16 17.66 2.79
N TYR A 101 -0.17 16.61 3.53
CA TYR A 101 0.27 16.44 4.92
C TYR A 101 1.78 16.38 5.01
N LYS A 102 2.45 15.59 4.16
CA LYS A 102 3.93 15.53 4.11
C LYS A 102 4.54 16.90 3.83
N LEU A 103 3.95 17.68 2.93
CA LEU A 103 4.43 19.03 2.64
C LEU A 103 4.27 19.97 3.83
N MET A 104 3.10 19.97 4.48
CA MET A 104 2.85 20.72 5.71
C MET A 104 3.82 20.32 6.82
N ALA A 105 3.93 19.02 7.11
CA ALA A 105 4.82 18.49 8.13
C ALA A 105 6.28 18.86 7.85
N ARG A 106 6.73 18.80 6.59
CA ARG A 106 8.08 19.24 6.19
C ARG A 106 8.33 20.70 6.53
N TRP A 107 7.37 21.60 6.31
CA TRP A 107 7.51 23.00 6.71
C TRP A 107 7.59 23.16 8.22
N LEU A 108 6.72 22.47 8.98
CA LEU A 108 6.77 22.50 10.43
C LEU A 108 8.12 21.97 10.96
N CYS A 109 8.61 20.83 10.46
CA CYS A 109 9.93 20.31 10.83
C CYS A 109 11.05 21.34 10.58
N ARG A 110 10.97 22.12 9.50
CA ARG A 110 11.95 23.17 9.20
C ARG A 110 11.88 24.35 10.16
N PHE A 111 10.69 24.77 10.58
CA PHE A 111 10.57 25.85 11.57
C PHE A 111 11.07 25.42 12.95
N PHE A 112 10.80 24.16 13.33
CA PHE A 112 11.19 23.58 14.61
C PHE A 112 12.56 22.88 14.59
N GLU A 113 13.32 22.99 13.49
CA GLU A 113 14.54 22.20 13.22
C GLU A 113 15.62 22.33 14.32
N TYR A 114 15.62 23.44 15.06
CA TYR A 114 16.50 23.60 16.22
C TYR A 114 16.32 22.47 17.25
N LEU A 115 15.09 22.01 17.47
CA LEU A 115 14.79 20.94 18.42
C LEU A 115 15.48 19.63 18.01
N ASP A 116 15.35 19.23 16.74
CA ASP A 116 15.99 18.01 16.21
C ASP A 116 17.53 18.08 16.29
N ARG A 117 18.11 19.26 16.09
CA ARG A 117 19.56 19.44 16.06
C ARG A 117 20.19 19.49 17.45
N PHE A 118 19.51 20.08 18.42
CA PHE A 118 20.14 20.45 19.70
C PHE A 118 19.41 19.96 20.94
N PHE A 119 18.08 19.83 20.90
CA PHE A 119 17.30 19.45 22.08
C PHE A 119 17.07 17.94 22.13
N ILE A 120 16.46 17.35 21.10
CA ILE A 120 16.12 15.93 21.02
C ILE A 120 17.34 15.01 21.22
N PRO A 121 18.54 15.29 20.67
CA PRO A 121 19.72 14.46 20.91
C PRO A 121 20.17 14.39 22.39
N GLN A 122 19.75 15.35 23.22
CA GLN A 122 20.03 15.35 24.66
C GLN A 122 18.99 14.52 25.45
N HIS A 123 17.92 14.06 24.80
CA HIS A 123 16.77 13.39 25.39
C HIS A 123 16.45 12.10 24.62
N ILE A 124 17.05 11.00 25.05
CA ILE A 124 17.04 9.72 24.31
C ILE A 124 15.63 9.12 24.15
N GLU A 125 14.70 9.53 25.01
CA GLU A 125 13.29 9.14 25.01
C GLU A 125 12.46 9.85 23.94
N LEU A 126 12.95 10.96 23.38
CA LEU A 126 12.21 11.75 22.40
C LEU A 126 12.43 11.24 20.98
N GLU A 127 11.36 11.28 20.19
CA GLU A 127 11.40 10.94 18.78
C GLU A 127 11.75 12.18 17.95
N SER A 128 12.47 12.00 16.83
CA SER A 128 12.72 13.11 15.90
C SER A 128 11.42 13.73 15.38
N LEU A 129 11.44 15.00 15.00
CA LEU A 129 10.26 15.70 14.48
C LEU A 129 9.68 15.00 13.24
N ASN A 130 10.56 14.49 12.37
CA ASN A 130 10.14 13.69 11.22
C ASN A 130 9.47 12.38 11.65
N GLY A 131 10.05 11.66 12.62
CA GLY A 131 9.45 10.44 13.18
C GLY A 131 8.05 10.69 13.75
N ILE A 132 7.87 11.77 14.53
CA ILE A 132 6.57 12.20 15.07
C ILE A 132 5.57 12.48 13.94
N SER A 133 6.01 13.17 12.88
CA SER A 133 5.15 13.47 11.73
C SER A 133 4.61 12.19 11.07
N PHE A 134 5.47 11.19 10.89
CA PHE A 134 5.05 9.90 10.35
C PHE A 134 4.17 9.12 11.33
N SER A 135 4.53 9.05 12.61
CA SER A 135 3.79 8.29 13.62
C SER A 135 2.40 8.88 13.88
N CYS A 136 2.26 10.21 13.94
CA CYS A 136 0.97 10.88 14.06
C CYS A 136 0.01 10.50 12.91
N PHE A 137 0.44 10.59 11.64
CA PHE A 137 -0.44 10.24 10.52
C PHE A 137 -0.74 8.73 10.48
N ARG A 138 0.28 7.89 10.71
CA ARG A 138 0.11 6.44 10.78
C ARG A 138 -0.92 6.06 11.83
N ASP A 139 -0.74 6.54 13.05
CA ASP A 139 -1.49 6.08 14.22
C ASP A 139 -2.89 6.67 14.26
N LEU A 140 -3.06 7.92 13.82
CA LEU A 140 -4.36 8.62 13.89
C LEU A 140 -5.20 8.47 12.63
N VAL A 141 -4.59 8.26 11.45
CA VAL A 141 -5.28 8.21 10.15
C VAL A 141 -5.14 6.83 9.51
N PHE A 142 -3.92 6.41 9.18
CA PHE A 142 -3.69 5.23 8.37
C PHE A 142 -4.25 3.96 9.02
N LYS A 143 -3.90 3.69 10.29
CA LYS A 143 -4.41 2.53 11.03
C LYS A 143 -5.94 2.44 11.06
N LYS A 144 -6.62 3.58 11.18
CA LYS A 144 -8.10 3.63 11.23
C LYS A 144 -8.75 3.35 9.88
N LEU A 145 -8.09 3.72 8.78
CA LEU A 145 -8.59 3.56 7.42
C LEU A 145 -8.07 2.30 6.72
N TYR A 146 -7.10 1.62 7.31
CA TYR A 146 -6.33 0.55 6.69
C TYR A 146 -7.19 -0.53 6.03
N CYS A 147 -8.18 -1.08 6.73
CA CYS A 147 -9.07 -2.10 6.16
C CYS A 147 -9.83 -1.61 4.93
N ARG A 148 -10.33 -0.37 4.94
CA ARG A 148 -11.07 0.24 3.82
C ARG A 148 -10.14 0.57 2.65
N LEU A 149 -8.89 0.92 2.93
CA LEU A 149 -7.88 1.15 1.90
C LEU A 149 -7.47 -0.16 1.22
N ILE A 150 -7.31 -1.24 1.98
CA ILE A 150 -7.10 -2.59 1.42
C ILE A 150 -8.28 -2.99 0.53
N GLU A 151 -9.51 -2.87 1.04
CA GLU A 151 -10.71 -3.21 0.29
C GLU A 151 -10.81 -2.42 -1.02
N ALA A 152 -10.53 -1.12 -0.97
CA ALA A 152 -10.49 -0.27 -2.17
C ALA A 152 -9.43 -0.71 -3.18
N ALA A 153 -8.22 -1.03 -2.71
CA ALA A 153 -7.13 -1.50 -3.55
C ALA A 153 -7.45 -2.86 -4.20
N LEU A 154 -7.92 -3.84 -3.42
CA LEU A 154 -8.31 -5.16 -3.91
C LEU A 154 -9.47 -5.07 -4.90
N THR A 155 -10.45 -4.21 -4.64
CA THR A 155 -11.57 -3.96 -5.57
C THR A 155 -11.04 -3.46 -6.92
N LEU A 156 -10.13 -2.48 -6.93
CA LEU A 156 -9.53 -1.99 -8.19
C LEU A 156 -8.76 -3.09 -8.91
N ILE A 157 -7.98 -3.90 -8.20
CA ILE A 157 -7.24 -5.02 -8.78
C ILE A 157 -8.20 -6.02 -9.42
N ASN A 158 -9.31 -6.37 -8.74
CA ASN A 158 -10.30 -7.32 -9.24
C ASN A 158 -11.09 -6.76 -10.43
N GLN A 159 -11.44 -5.48 -10.42
CA GLN A 159 -12.04 -4.80 -11.57
C GLN A 159 -11.13 -4.87 -12.81
N GLU A 160 -9.83 -4.61 -12.63
CA GLU A 160 -8.87 -4.73 -13.71
C GLU A 160 -8.72 -6.18 -14.19
N ARG A 161 -8.73 -7.18 -13.28
CA ARG A 161 -8.80 -8.61 -13.65
C ARG A 161 -10.00 -8.94 -14.54
N GLU A 162 -11.15 -8.38 -14.22
CA GLU A 162 -12.39 -8.55 -14.99
C GLU A 162 -12.40 -7.77 -16.32
N GLY A 163 -11.34 -7.03 -16.62
CA GLY A 163 -11.17 -6.32 -17.89
C GLY A 163 -11.64 -4.87 -17.86
N GLN A 164 -12.00 -4.35 -16.68
CA GLN A 164 -12.33 -2.94 -16.52
C GLN A 164 -11.07 -2.08 -16.57
N GLN A 165 -11.20 -0.86 -17.11
CA GLN A 165 -10.12 0.13 -17.05
C GLN A 165 -10.09 0.75 -15.66
N ILE A 166 -8.91 0.78 -15.04
CA ILE A 166 -8.68 1.39 -13.74
C ILE A 166 -7.61 2.48 -13.82
N ASP A 167 -7.58 3.34 -12.81
CA ASP A 167 -6.48 4.27 -12.61
C ASP A 167 -5.30 3.55 -11.94
N CYS A 168 -4.42 2.95 -12.74
CA CYS A 168 -3.25 2.23 -12.25
C CYS A 168 -2.23 3.14 -11.53
N VAL A 169 -2.18 4.42 -11.89
CA VAL A 169 -1.29 5.39 -11.24
C VAL A 169 -1.79 5.68 -9.83
N LEU A 170 -3.10 5.87 -9.66
CA LEU A 170 -3.71 6.01 -8.35
C LEU A 170 -3.45 4.78 -7.47
N LEU A 171 -3.68 3.58 -8.01
CA LEU A 171 -3.47 2.34 -7.27
C LEU A 171 -2.00 2.19 -6.86
N LYS A 172 -1.05 2.44 -7.77
CA LYS A 172 0.38 2.44 -7.48
C LYS A 172 0.72 3.43 -6.37
N ASN A 173 0.31 4.68 -6.51
CA ASN A 173 0.59 5.72 -5.51
C ASN A 173 0.00 5.35 -4.14
N GLY A 174 -1.20 4.76 -4.11
CA GLY A 174 -1.81 4.28 -2.87
C GLY A 174 -1.00 3.18 -2.20
N LEU A 175 -0.53 2.19 -2.97
CA LEU A 175 0.27 1.08 -2.46
C LEU A 175 1.70 1.50 -2.06
N ASP A 176 2.29 2.46 -2.77
CA ASP A 176 3.59 3.04 -2.41
C ASP A 176 3.51 3.71 -1.01
N ILE A 177 2.34 4.27 -0.63
CA ILE A 177 2.13 4.81 0.72
C ILE A 177 2.11 3.71 1.79
N PHE A 178 1.62 2.51 1.48
CA PHE A 178 1.63 1.39 2.43
C PHE A 178 3.07 0.97 2.75
N VAL A 179 3.94 1.01 1.72
CA VAL A 179 5.39 0.80 1.87
C VAL A 179 6.00 1.95 2.68
N GLU A 180 5.69 3.20 2.34
CA GLU A 180 6.26 4.39 2.98
C GLU A 180 5.90 4.51 4.47
N ILE A 181 4.66 4.14 4.85
CA ILE A 181 4.18 4.19 6.24
C ILE A 181 4.66 2.99 7.08
N SER A 182 5.12 1.92 6.43
CA SER A 182 5.66 0.77 7.13
C SER A 182 6.88 1.16 7.96
N ASP A 183 6.90 0.73 9.22
CA ASP A 183 7.91 1.14 10.19
C ASP A 183 9.09 0.15 10.16
N TYR A 184 10.31 0.67 10.17
CA TYR A 184 11.53 -0.13 10.38
C TYR A 184 11.53 -0.87 11.73
N LYS A 185 10.68 -0.45 12.68
CA LYS A 185 10.46 -1.09 13.99
C LYS A 185 9.48 -2.27 13.96
N GLY A 186 9.04 -2.73 12.78
CA GLY A 186 8.50 -4.09 12.63
C GLY A 186 7.04 -4.23 12.18
N VAL A 187 6.35 -3.14 11.84
CA VAL A 187 5.00 -3.24 11.23
C VAL A 187 5.11 -2.98 9.74
N ASN A 188 4.90 -4.03 8.94
CA ASN A 188 4.91 -3.96 7.48
C ASN A 188 3.48 -4.06 6.93
N TYR A 189 2.87 -2.91 6.68
CA TYR A 189 1.52 -2.83 6.12
C TYR A 189 1.45 -3.34 4.69
N TYR A 190 2.54 -3.21 3.93
CA TYR A 190 2.54 -3.73 2.58
C TYR A 190 2.55 -5.26 2.57
N GLU A 191 3.35 -5.91 3.42
CA GLU A 191 3.37 -7.38 3.55
C GLU A 191 2.02 -7.94 4.01
N ASP A 192 1.33 -7.24 4.92
CA ASP A 192 -0.01 -7.62 5.35
C ASP A 192 -1.02 -7.54 4.21
N PHE A 193 -1.01 -6.43 3.46
CA PHE A 193 -1.81 -6.30 2.24
C PHE A 193 -1.47 -7.39 1.22
N GLU A 194 -0.18 -7.63 0.97
CA GLU A 194 0.31 -8.62 0.01
C GLU A 194 -0.19 -10.02 0.38
N ARG A 195 -0.12 -10.40 1.65
CA ARG A 195 -0.63 -11.70 2.14
C ARG A 195 -2.13 -11.86 1.92
N ILE A 196 -2.92 -10.83 2.19
CA ILE A 196 -4.37 -10.84 1.96
C ILE A 196 -4.64 -10.99 0.45
N MET A 197 -3.97 -10.19 -0.36
CA MET A 197 -4.12 -10.18 -1.81
C MET A 197 -3.73 -11.53 -2.44
N LEU A 198 -2.62 -12.14 -2.01
CA LEU A 198 -2.22 -13.48 -2.46
C LEU A 198 -3.25 -14.55 -2.09
N THR A 199 -3.88 -14.44 -0.92
CA THR A 199 -4.95 -15.35 -0.50
C THR A 199 -6.19 -15.23 -1.40
N GLU A 200 -6.58 -14.01 -1.78
CA GLU A 200 -7.68 -13.79 -2.73
C GLU A 200 -7.35 -14.33 -4.12
N ILE A 201 -6.11 -14.12 -4.61
CA ILE A 201 -5.63 -14.67 -5.88
C ILE A 201 -5.69 -16.19 -5.86
N SER A 202 -5.25 -16.82 -4.78
CA SER A 202 -5.32 -18.27 -4.60
C SER A 202 -6.75 -18.81 -4.76
N GLY A 203 -7.71 -18.20 -4.06
CA GLY A 203 -9.12 -18.58 -4.17
C GLY A 203 -9.70 -18.35 -5.59
N TYR A 204 -9.36 -17.22 -6.20
CA TYR A 204 -9.79 -16.86 -7.55
C TYR A 204 -9.30 -17.89 -8.60
N TYR A 205 -8.01 -18.18 -8.62
CA TYR A 205 -7.44 -19.10 -9.61
C TYR A 205 -7.78 -20.56 -9.34
N SER A 206 -7.91 -20.99 -8.09
CA SER A 206 -8.39 -22.35 -7.76
C SER A 206 -9.80 -22.61 -8.32
N ARG A 207 -10.69 -21.60 -8.21
CA ARG A 207 -12.05 -21.68 -8.77
C ARG A 207 -12.04 -21.70 -10.30
N LEU A 208 -11.31 -20.78 -10.94
CA LEU A 208 -11.20 -20.74 -12.39
C LEU A 208 -10.65 -22.04 -12.96
N ALA A 209 -9.63 -22.60 -12.31
CA ALA A 209 -9.01 -23.82 -12.77
C ALA A 209 -9.96 -25.02 -12.70
N SER A 210 -10.78 -25.10 -11.65
CA SER A 210 -11.84 -26.11 -11.53
C SER A 210 -12.92 -25.97 -12.61
N GLU A 211 -13.32 -24.73 -12.91
CA GLU A 211 -14.31 -24.40 -13.94
C GLU A 211 -13.79 -24.74 -15.35
N TRP A 212 -12.58 -24.29 -15.69
CA TRP A 212 -11.96 -24.54 -16.98
C TRP A 212 -11.66 -26.03 -17.19
N LEU A 213 -11.23 -26.74 -16.15
CA LEU A 213 -11.00 -28.18 -16.22
C LEU A 213 -12.29 -28.95 -16.57
N LEU A 214 -13.46 -28.46 -16.14
CA LEU A 214 -14.74 -29.07 -16.48
C LEU A 214 -15.16 -28.76 -17.92
N HIS A 215 -15.06 -27.49 -18.33
CA HIS A 215 -15.70 -27.00 -19.55
C HIS A 215 -14.80 -26.90 -20.78
N ASP A 216 -13.53 -26.57 -20.63
CA ASP A 216 -12.62 -26.31 -21.74
C ASP A 216 -11.85 -27.57 -22.17
N SER A 217 -11.35 -27.64 -23.40
CA SER A 217 -10.38 -28.69 -23.79
C SER A 217 -9.02 -28.49 -23.11
N SER A 218 -8.19 -29.54 -23.07
CA SER A 218 -6.82 -29.43 -22.49
C SER A 218 -5.96 -28.37 -23.19
N ALA A 219 -6.15 -28.17 -24.51
CA ALA A 219 -5.44 -27.15 -25.28
C ALA A 219 -5.88 -25.73 -24.91
N GLU A 220 -7.20 -25.47 -24.84
CA GLU A 220 -7.76 -24.18 -24.46
C GLU A 220 -7.38 -23.81 -23.02
N TYR A 221 -7.41 -24.79 -22.10
CA TYR A 221 -6.99 -24.61 -20.72
C TYR A 221 -5.56 -24.07 -20.64
N VAL A 222 -4.61 -24.72 -21.32
CA VAL A 222 -3.20 -24.29 -21.32
C VAL A 222 -3.03 -22.89 -21.88
N GLN A 223 -3.74 -22.54 -22.95
CA GLN A 223 -3.71 -21.20 -23.52
C GLN A 223 -4.19 -20.14 -22.51
N LYS A 224 -5.30 -20.42 -21.80
CA LYS A 224 -5.79 -19.54 -20.73
C LYS A 224 -4.78 -19.41 -19.58
N VAL A 225 -4.11 -20.49 -19.19
CA VAL A 225 -3.05 -20.44 -18.15
C VAL A 225 -1.90 -19.52 -18.56
N PHE A 226 -1.38 -19.68 -19.78
CA PHE A 226 -0.29 -18.84 -20.28
C PHE A 226 -0.70 -17.36 -20.31
N TRP A 227 -1.92 -17.07 -20.77
CA TRP A 227 -2.46 -15.73 -20.77
C TRP A 227 -2.57 -15.14 -19.35
N CYS A 228 -3.09 -15.92 -18.39
CA CYS A 228 -3.20 -15.48 -16.99
C CYS A 228 -1.84 -15.19 -16.34
N LEU A 229 -0.84 -16.06 -16.54
CA LEU A 229 0.50 -15.86 -15.99
C LEU A 229 1.15 -14.57 -16.51
N ASN A 230 1.06 -14.33 -17.82
CA ASN A 230 1.60 -13.10 -18.41
C ASN A 230 0.84 -11.85 -17.94
N ARG A 231 -0.48 -11.95 -17.82
CA ARG A 231 -1.32 -10.83 -17.38
C ARG A 231 -1.05 -10.47 -15.92
N GLU A 232 -0.98 -11.45 -15.02
CA GLU A 232 -0.65 -11.22 -13.60
C GLU A 232 0.78 -10.69 -13.42
N LYS A 233 1.72 -11.18 -14.22
CA LYS A 233 3.09 -10.63 -14.24
C LYS A 233 3.12 -9.16 -14.66
N GLN A 234 2.40 -8.81 -15.73
CA GLN A 234 2.31 -7.42 -16.20
C GLN A 234 1.61 -6.53 -15.18
N ARG A 235 0.54 -7.02 -14.57
CA ARG A 235 -0.19 -6.36 -13.50
C ARG A 235 0.71 -6.01 -12.31
N ALA A 236 1.48 -7.00 -11.84
CA ALA A 236 2.39 -6.80 -10.72
C ALA A 236 3.43 -5.71 -11.02
N ARG A 237 4.01 -5.72 -12.22
CA ARG A 237 4.97 -4.70 -12.67
C ARG A 237 4.39 -3.30 -12.75
N GLN A 238 3.11 -3.18 -13.02
CA GLN A 238 2.48 -1.89 -13.27
C GLN A 238 2.28 -1.09 -11.98
N TYR A 239 1.91 -1.74 -10.87
CA TYR A 239 1.52 -1.02 -9.66
C TYR A 239 1.84 -1.72 -8.33
N LEU A 240 2.34 -2.97 -8.31
CA LEU A 240 2.74 -3.65 -7.06
C LEU A 240 4.23 -3.43 -6.77
N HIS A 241 4.66 -3.85 -5.59
CA HIS A 241 6.06 -3.85 -5.21
C HIS A 241 6.83 -4.88 -6.06
N PRO A 242 8.09 -4.60 -6.46
CA PRO A 242 8.85 -5.50 -7.33
C PRO A 242 8.94 -6.95 -6.80
N ASP A 243 9.08 -7.13 -5.49
CA ASP A 243 9.17 -8.45 -4.85
C ASP A 243 7.86 -9.25 -4.94
N THR A 244 6.74 -8.59 -5.21
CA THR A 244 5.42 -9.21 -5.32
C THR A 244 5.22 -9.93 -6.65
N GLU A 245 5.94 -9.54 -7.72
CA GLU A 245 5.83 -10.18 -9.04
C GLU A 245 6.10 -11.68 -8.95
N VAL A 246 7.21 -12.07 -8.32
CA VAL A 246 7.63 -13.46 -8.21
C VAL A 246 6.59 -14.26 -7.41
N LYS A 247 6.08 -13.69 -6.31
CA LYS A 247 5.11 -14.35 -5.43
C LYS A 247 3.77 -14.58 -6.12
N ILE A 248 3.25 -13.58 -6.83
CA ILE A 248 2.01 -13.73 -7.61
C ILE A 248 2.17 -14.81 -8.67
N VAL A 249 3.26 -14.75 -9.45
CA VAL A 249 3.49 -15.73 -10.52
C VAL A 249 3.57 -17.15 -9.94
N GLN A 250 4.23 -17.33 -8.78
CA GLN A 250 4.29 -18.61 -8.09
C GLN A 250 2.91 -19.11 -7.65
N VAL A 251 2.09 -18.25 -7.02
CA VAL A 251 0.74 -18.62 -6.57
C VAL A 251 -0.15 -19.01 -7.75
N VAL A 252 -0.13 -18.21 -8.83
CA VAL A 252 -0.93 -18.47 -10.04
C VAL A 252 -0.48 -19.78 -10.70
N ARG A 253 0.83 -20.00 -10.82
CA ARG A 253 1.39 -21.25 -11.37
C ARG A 253 0.97 -22.45 -10.54
N TYR A 254 1.05 -22.35 -9.22
CA TYR A 254 0.69 -23.44 -8.33
C TYR A 254 -0.76 -23.90 -8.52
N HIS A 255 -1.70 -22.95 -8.52
CA HIS A 255 -3.13 -23.31 -8.65
C HIS A 255 -3.53 -23.69 -10.07
N LEU A 256 -2.96 -23.07 -11.10
CA LEU A 256 -3.33 -23.35 -12.48
C LEU A 256 -2.60 -24.57 -13.09
N LEU A 257 -1.43 -24.94 -12.56
CA LEU A 257 -0.59 -26.01 -13.11
C LEU A 257 -0.28 -27.08 -12.08
N ASP A 258 0.42 -26.73 -11.00
CA ASP A 258 1.00 -27.73 -10.10
C ASP A 258 -0.08 -28.58 -9.42
N GLN A 259 -1.18 -27.97 -8.95
CA GLN A 259 -2.29 -28.69 -8.32
C GLN A 259 -3.15 -29.51 -9.28
N ILE A 260 -3.14 -29.18 -10.57
CA ILE A 260 -4.09 -29.73 -11.56
C ILE A 260 -3.39 -30.61 -12.59
N ALA A 261 -2.06 -30.67 -12.59
CA ALA A 261 -1.23 -31.41 -13.54
C ALA A 261 -1.75 -32.83 -13.81
N ASN A 262 -2.00 -33.62 -12.75
CA ASN A 262 -2.50 -34.99 -12.89
C ASN A 262 -3.87 -35.05 -13.59
N LYS A 263 -4.82 -34.19 -13.18
CA LYS A 263 -6.17 -34.14 -13.76
C LYS A 263 -6.14 -33.65 -15.22
N LEU A 264 -5.27 -32.70 -15.54
CA LEU A 264 -5.09 -32.20 -16.90
C LEU A 264 -4.51 -33.29 -17.82
N MET A 265 -3.58 -34.10 -17.30
CA MET A 265 -3.01 -35.24 -18.03
C MET A 265 -4.04 -36.33 -18.32
N GLU A 266 -4.85 -36.70 -17.33
CA GLU A 266 -5.96 -37.64 -17.51
C GLU A 266 -6.98 -37.13 -18.53
N LYS A 267 -7.37 -35.85 -18.42
CA LYS A 267 -8.27 -35.21 -19.39
C LYS A 267 -7.73 -35.31 -20.81
N ARG A 268 -6.45 -35.00 -21.03
CA ARG A 268 -5.81 -35.11 -22.35
C ARG A 268 -5.82 -36.55 -22.88
N GLN A 269 -5.61 -37.54 -22.02
CA GLN A 269 -5.70 -38.95 -22.42
C GLN A 269 -7.13 -39.34 -22.81
N ALA A 270 -8.13 -38.87 -22.06
CA ALA A 270 -9.55 -39.06 -22.40
C ALA A 270 -9.92 -38.38 -23.74
N GLU A 271 -9.39 -37.19 -24.00
CA GLU A 271 -9.53 -36.46 -25.27
C GLU A 271 -8.94 -37.25 -26.44
N ASN A 272 -7.72 -37.75 -26.30
CA ASN A 272 -7.06 -38.54 -27.35
C ASN A 272 -7.71 -39.91 -27.60
N SER A 273 -8.42 -40.47 -26.62
CA SER A 273 -9.11 -41.77 -26.72
C SER A 273 -10.59 -41.68 -27.09
N GLY A 274 -11.12 -40.46 -27.29
CA GLY A 274 -12.53 -40.23 -27.64
C GLY A 274 -13.52 -40.44 -26.47
N MET A 275 -13.04 -40.48 -25.23
CA MET A 275 -13.83 -40.73 -24.00
C MET A 275 -14.18 -39.44 -23.23
N VAL A 276 -14.19 -38.30 -23.92
CA VAL A 276 -14.35 -36.95 -23.32
C VAL A 276 -15.63 -36.82 -22.49
N THR A 277 -16.76 -37.32 -23.00
CA THR A 277 -18.07 -37.18 -22.36
C THR A 277 -18.14 -37.93 -21.02
N VAL A 278 -17.54 -39.12 -20.95
CA VAL A 278 -17.48 -39.94 -19.74
C VAL A 278 -16.62 -39.26 -18.68
N TYR A 279 -15.47 -38.70 -19.08
CA TYR A 279 -14.59 -37.98 -18.16
C TYR A 279 -15.24 -36.70 -17.62
N GLN A 280 -15.97 -35.96 -18.46
CA GLN A 280 -16.74 -34.78 -18.04
C GLN A 280 -17.85 -35.12 -17.04
N GLU A 281 -18.59 -36.21 -17.23
CA GLU A 281 -19.58 -36.68 -16.25
C GLU A 281 -18.96 -37.04 -14.90
N ILE A 282 -17.77 -37.66 -14.91
CA ILE A 282 -17.02 -37.99 -13.68
C ILE A 282 -16.60 -36.70 -12.97
N LEU A 283 -16.00 -35.75 -13.67
CA LEU A 283 -15.61 -34.46 -13.09
C LEU A 283 -16.82 -33.71 -12.52
N SER A 284 -17.96 -33.72 -13.23
CA SER A 284 -19.20 -33.09 -12.75
C SER A 284 -19.74 -33.75 -11.49
N LYS A 285 -19.67 -35.08 -11.36
CA LYS A 285 -20.05 -35.81 -10.15
C LYS A 285 -19.10 -35.53 -8.99
N CYS A 286 -17.80 -35.48 -9.26
CA CYS A 286 -16.78 -35.15 -8.26
C CYS A 286 -16.90 -33.70 -7.76
N ALA A 287 -17.28 -32.74 -8.62
CA ALA A 287 -17.54 -31.37 -8.21
C ALA A 287 -18.74 -31.23 -7.24
N GLY A 288 -19.70 -32.17 -7.29
CA GLY A 288 -20.82 -32.25 -6.35
C GLY A 288 -20.51 -32.91 -5.01
N MET A 289 -19.30 -33.47 -4.85
CA MET A 289 -18.86 -34.20 -3.65
C MET A 289 -17.60 -33.54 -3.09
N SER A 290 -17.75 -32.52 -2.22
CA SER A 290 -16.60 -31.88 -1.58
C SER A 290 -15.87 -32.81 -0.59
N LEU A 291 -14.53 -32.71 -0.60
CA LEU A 291 -13.49 -33.11 0.39
C LEU A 291 -12.90 -34.55 0.30
N GLN A 292 -11.61 -34.68 -0.08
CA GLN A 292 -10.43 -34.70 0.79
C GLN A 292 -9.14 -34.92 -0.03
N GLU A 293 -8.04 -34.32 0.42
CA GLU A 293 -6.71 -34.35 -0.20
C GLU A 293 -6.10 -35.75 -0.26
N GLY A 294 -5.38 -36.04 -1.34
CA GLY A 294 -4.55 -37.24 -1.49
C GLY A 294 -3.55 -37.08 -2.63
N SER A 295 -2.27 -37.18 -2.29
CA SER A 295 -1.09 -36.96 -3.11
C SER A 295 -0.78 -38.12 -4.07
N SER A 296 -0.11 -37.84 -5.20
CA SER A 296 1.22 -38.41 -5.51
C SER A 296 1.76 -37.94 -6.86
N SER A 297 3.06 -38.13 -6.97
CA SER A 297 4.08 -37.46 -7.77
C SER A 297 4.18 -37.84 -9.24
N THR A 298 4.36 -36.84 -10.09
CA THR A 298 5.32 -36.82 -11.20
C THR A 298 5.86 -35.40 -11.33
N SER A 299 7.16 -35.24 -11.60
CA SER A 299 7.84 -33.93 -11.71
C SER A 299 7.18 -33.06 -12.80
N PRO A 300 6.43 -32.01 -12.45
CA PRO A 300 5.69 -31.19 -13.41
C PRO A 300 6.60 -30.32 -14.30
N GLU A 301 7.86 -30.10 -13.90
CA GLU A 301 8.69 -29.03 -14.42
C GLU A 301 9.26 -29.27 -15.84
N GLU A 302 9.62 -30.51 -16.19
CA GLU A 302 10.11 -30.85 -17.52
C GLU A 302 9.00 -30.82 -18.57
N TRP A 303 7.80 -31.29 -18.24
CA TRP A 303 6.66 -31.30 -19.16
C TRP A 303 6.09 -29.89 -19.38
N LEU A 304 6.00 -29.07 -18.32
CA LEU A 304 5.56 -27.67 -18.42
C LEU A 304 6.44 -26.86 -19.38
N SER A 305 7.76 -27.10 -19.34
CA SER A 305 8.72 -26.43 -20.22
C SER A 305 8.50 -26.76 -21.70
N THR A 306 8.22 -28.03 -22.01
CA THR A 306 7.92 -28.49 -23.38
C THR A 306 6.56 -27.99 -23.89
N LEU A 307 5.60 -27.79 -22.99
CA LEU A 307 4.25 -27.33 -23.33
C LEU A 307 4.18 -25.82 -23.59
N ILE A 308 4.91 -25.04 -22.78
CA ILE A 308 5.09 -23.60 -22.99
C ILE A 308 5.85 -23.33 -24.29
N ALA A 309 6.84 -24.18 -24.63
CA ALA A 309 7.58 -24.06 -25.88
C ALA A 309 6.72 -24.34 -27.13
N ASN A 310 5.78 -25.28 -27.05
CA ASN A 310 4.95 -25.67 -28.21
C ASN A 310 3.75 -24.72 -28.46
N SER A 311 3.28 -24.00 -27.45
CA SER A 311 2.23 -22.97 -27.61
C SER A 311 2.76 -21.62 -28.13
N ALA A 312 4.07 -21.36 -27.99
CA ALA A 312 4.74 -20.19 -28.56
C ALA A 312 4.82 -20.21 -30.10
N HIS A 313 4.53 -21.34 -30.74
CA HIS A 313 4.52 -21.51 -32.20
C HIS A 313 3.13 -21.37 -32.86
N ILE A 314 2.11 -20.94 -32.12
CA ILE A 314 0.74 -20.71 -32.63
C ILE A 314 0.34 -19.22 -32.50
N CYS A 315 1.31 -18.31 -32.39
CA CYS A 315 1.11 -16.87 -32.66
C CYS A 315 1.85 -16.48 -33.95
#